data_AF-A0A351FUX5-F1
#
_entry.id   AF-A0A351FUX5-F1
#
_cell.length_a   1.000
_cell.length_b   1.000
_cell.length_c   1.000
_cell.angle_alpha   90.00
_cell.angle_beta   90.00
_cell.angle_gamma   90.00
#
_symmetry.space_group_name_H-M   'P 1'
#
loop_
_entity.id
_entity.type
_entity.pdbx_description
1 polymer ?
#
loop_
_entity_poly.entity_id
_entity_poly.type
_entity_poly.pdbx_seq_one_letter_code
_entity_poly.pdbx_strand_id
1 'polypeptide(L)' 'MTDSPAIAAEHLSKTYREGILRRRSQAALKGVSFDVRRGEIFGLLGPNGAGKTTFVKIMLGI' A
#
# COMPACT_ATOMS: atom_id res chain seq x y z
N MET A 1 21.13 -15.91 12.78
CA MET A 1 19.97 -15.04 13.06
C MET A 1 19.61 -14.38 11.74
N THR A 2 18.56 -14.84 11.07
CA THR A 2 18.15 -14.26 9.78
C THR A 2 17.53 -12.90 10.02
N ASP A 3 18.05 -11.90 9.30
CA ASP A 3 17.56 -10.52 9.29
C ASP A 3 16.20 -10.47 8.57
N SER A 4 15.14 -10.87 9.27
CA SER A 4 13.78 -10.84 8.73
C SER A 4 13.26 -9.40 8.68
N PRO A 5 12.57 -8.99 7.60
CA PRO A 5 12.04 -7.64 7.48
C PRO A 5 11.06 -7.33 8.61
N ALA A 6 11.06 -6.07 9.05
CA ALA A 6 10.11 -5.59 10.05
C ALA A 6 8.72 -5.40 9.45
N ILE A 7 8.65 -5.02 8.17
CA ILE A 7 7.43 -4.92 7.37
C ILE A 7 7.71 -5.56 6.03
N ALA A 8 6.82 -6.44 5.59
CA ALA A 8 6.88 -7.08 4.28
C ALA A 8 5.49 -7.07 3.65
N ALA A 9 5.41 -6.78 2.37
CA ALA A 9 4.19 -6.98 1.59
C ALA A 9 4.53 -7.50 0.20
N GLU A 10 3.75 -8.47 -0.25
CA GLU A 10 3.85 -9.03 -1.59
C GLU A 10 2.56 -8.76 -2.35
N HIS A 11 2.69 -8.21 -3.56
CA HIS A 11 1.59 -7.98 -4.51
C HIS A 11 0.41 -7.19 -3.93
N LEU A 12 0.69 -6.26 -3.01
CA LEU A 12 -0.31 -5.46 -2.33
C LEU A 12 -1.16 -4.67 -3.34
N SER A 13 -2.45 -4.95 -3.33
CA SER A 13 -3.41 -4.37 -4.25
C SER A 13 -4.62 -3.85 -3.48
N LYS A 14 -5.14 -2.70 -3.90
CA LYS A 14 -6.35 -2.12 -3.32
C LYS A 14 -7.16 -1.45 -4.40
N THR A 15 -8.43 -1.85 -4.48
CA THR A 15 -9.41 -1.24 -5.37
C THR A 15 -10.57 -0.72 -4.54
N TYR A 16 -10.89 0.56 -4.70
CA TYR A 16 -12.09 1.16 -4.13
C TYR A 16 -13.25 1.01 -5.13
N ARG A 17 -14.42 0.63 -4.64
CA ARG A 17 -15.64 0.51 -5.45
C ARG A 17 -16.74 1.38 -4.84
N GLU A 18 -17.19 2.37 -5.59
CA GLU A 18 -18.08 3.43 -5.09
C GLU A 18 -19.18 3.79 -6.10
N GLY A 19 -20.13 4.61 -5.67
CA GLY A 19 -21.26 5.09 -6.47
C GLY A 19 -22.50 4.18 -6.43
N ILE A 20 -23.58 4.66 -7.06
CA ILE A 20 -24.85 3.93 -7.18
C ILE A 20 -24.59 2.60 -7.88
N LEU A 21 -25.00 1.51 -7.23
CA LEU A 21 -24.78 0.13 -7.68
C LEU A 21 -23.28 -0.27 -7.80
N ARG A 22 -22.35 0.43 -7.11
CA ARG A 22 -20.89 0.15 -7.14
C ARG A 22 -20.28 0.11 -8.55
N ARG A 23 -20.82 0.91 -9.48
CA ARG A 23 -20.38 0.95 -10.88
C ARG A 23 -19.01 1.61 -11.09
N ARG A 24 -18.53 2.43 -10.14
CA ARG A 24 -17.20 3.05 -10.24
C ARG A 24 -16.19 2.20 -9.48
N SER A 25 -15.08 1.89 -10.13
CA SER A 25 -13.98 1.11 -9.57
C SER A 25 -12.66 1.83 -9.84
N GLN A 26 -11.87 2.07 -8.80
CA GLN A 26 -10.57 2.72 -8.90
C GLN A 26 -9.51 1.88 -8.19
N ALA A 27 -8.53 1.39 -8.96
CA ALA A 27 -7.35 0.73 -8.42
C ALA A 27 -6.40 1.77 -7.81
N ALA A 28 -6.33 1.81 -6.48
CA ALA A 28 -5.47 2.71 -5.72
C ALA A 28 -4.06 2.14 -5.51
N LEU A 29 -3.91 0.82 -5.42
CA LEU A 29 -2.63 0.11 -5.43
C LEU A 29 -2.71 -1.05 -6.41
N LYS A 30 -1.63 -1.28 -7.17
CA LYS A 30 -1.57 -2.25 -8.27
C LYS A 30 -0.36 -3.18 -8.09
N GLY A 31 -0.48 -4.18 -7.22
CA GLY A 31 0.54 -5.21 -7.05
C GLY A 31 1.88 -4.70 -6.50
N VAL A 32 1.85 -3.86 -5.45
CA VAL A 32 3.06 -3.31 -4.83
C VAL A 32 3.73 -4.36 -3.93
N SER A 33 5.00 -4.66 -4.18
CA SER A 33 5.82 -5.51 -3.29
C SER A 33 6.96 -4.70 -2.69
N PHE A 34 7.20 -4.83 -1.39
CA PHE A 34 8.29 -4.15 -0.70
C PHE A 34 8.60 -4.81 0.65
N ASP A 35 9.83 -4.59 1.12
CA ASP A 35 10.29 -4.96 2.45
C ASP A 35 10.96 -3.75 3.11
N VAL A 36 10.77 -3.60 4.42
CA VAL A 36 11.45 -2.59 5.26
C VAL A 36 12.19 -3.31 6.37
N ARG A 37 13.51 -3.12 6.43
CA ARG A 37 14.35 -3.72 7.47
C ARG A 37 14.16 -3.03 8.81
N ARG A 38 14.55 -3.72 9.88
CA ARG A 38 14.56 -3.12 11.23
C ARG A 38 15.54 -1.94 11.26
N GLY A 39 15.05 -0.77 11.65
CA GLY A 39 15.87 0.45 11.74
C GLY A 39 16.01 1.23 10.43
N GLU A 40 15.39 0.76 9.35
CA GLU A 40 15.39 1.47 8.06
C GLU A 40 14.40 2.65 8.08
N ILE A 41 14.83 3.78 7.52
CA ILE A 41 13.94 4.92 7.24
C ILE A 41 13.38 4.76 5.83
N PHE A 42 12.09 4.44 5.74
CA PHE A 42 11.39 4.26 4.47
C PHE A 42 10.66 5.54 4.03
N GLY A 43 10.91 6.00 2.81
CA GLY A 43 10.25 7.17 2.21
C GLY A 43 9.22 6.77 1.15
N LEU A 44 7.98 7.27 1.27
CA LEU A 44 6.92 7.04 0.28
C LEU A 44 6.61 8.33 -0.50
N LEU A 45 7.09 8.41 -1.73
CA LEU A 45 6.96 9.60 -2.59
C LEU A 45 6.08 9.33 -3.82
N GLY A 46 5.51 10.40 -4.38
CA GLY A 46 4.70 10.35 -5.61
C GLY A 46 3.68 11.49 -5.70
N PRO A 47 3.07 11.73 -6.86
CA PRO A 47 2.09 12.79 -7.06
C PRO A 47 0.78 12.55 -6.27
N ASN A 48 -0.08 13.56 -6.24
CA ASN A 48 -1.44 13.40 -5.68
C ASN A 48 -2.21 12.34 -6.46
N GLY A 49 -2.94 11.48 -5.75
CA GLY A 49 -3.66 10.35 -6.33
C GLY A 49 -2.82 9.08 -6.57
N ALA A 50 -1.51 9.08 -6.32
CA ALA A 50 -0.64 7.91 -6.54
C ALA A 50 -0.87 6.72 -5.57
N GLY A 51 -1.80 6.82 -4.62
CA GLY A 51 -2.12 5.75 -3.67
C GLY A 51 -1.33 5.79 -2.35
N LYS A 52 -0.55 6.84 -2.07
CA LYS A 52 0.27 6.96 -0.85
C LYS A 52 -0.53 6.82 0.45
N THR A 53 -1.63 7.56 0.57
CA THR A 53 -2.51 7.47 1.76
C THR A 53 -3.14 6.09 1.88
N THR A 54 -3.52 5.47 0.76
CA THR A 54 -4.04 4.10 0.73
C THR A 54 -3.01 3.11 1.24
N PHE A 55 -1.76 3.22 0.80
CA PHE A 55 -0.66 2.37 1.27
C PHE A 55 -0.46 2.51 2.78
N VAL A 56 -0.35 3.74 3.30
CA VAL A 56 -0.16 3.98 4.74
C VAL A 56 -1.33 3.43 5.56
N LYS A 57 -2.57 3.61 5.10
CA LYS A 57 -3.76 3.06 5.76
C LYS A 57 -3.68 1.54 5.91
N ILE A 58 -3.31 0.84 4.86
CA ILE A 58 -3.14 -0.62 4.90
C ILE A 58 -2.05 -1.01 5.90
N MET A 59 -0.91 -0.30 5.91
CA MET A 59 0.17 -0.56 6.87
C MET A 59 -0.25 -0.36 8.33
N LEU A 60 -1.15 0.59 8.56
CA LEU A 60 -1.74 0.85 9.87
C LEU A 60 -2.93 -0.07 10.20
N GLY A 61 -3.38 -0.91 9.27
CA GLY A 61 -4.52 -1.81 9.46
C GLY A 61 -5.89 -1.12 9.46
N ILE A 62 -6.04 0.02 8.77
CA ILE A 62 -7.28 0.83 8.72
C ILE A 62 -7.91 0.95 7.33
#